data_AF-A0A937NYB2-F1
#
_entry.id   AF-A0A937NYB2-F1
#
_cell.length_a   1.000
_cell.length_b   1.000
_cell.length_c   1.000
_cell.angle_alpha   90.00
_cell.angle_beta   90.00
_cell.angle_gamma   90.00
#
_symmetry.space_group_name_H-M   'P 1'
#
loop_
_entity.id
_entity.type
_entity.pdbx_description
1 polymer ?
#
loop_
_entity_poly.entity_id
_entity_poly.type
_entity_poly.pdbx_seq_one_letter_code
_entity_poly.pdbx_strand_id
1 'polypeptide(L)' 'MSGELVKASLDQLYHRYNSRHWVHPDPLEYLYNYPDLRDRETAGIIASSLAYGRVAQILKSVSSVLRELGPSPHGFLKS' A
#
# COMPACT_ATOMS: atom_id res chain seq x y z
N MET A 1 -3.84 3.25 -33.73
CA MET A 1 -4.04 1.85 -34.15
C MET A 1 -3.36 0.85 -33.18
N SER A 2 -2.06 0.53 -33.29
CA SER A 2 -1.44 -0.52 -32.43
C SER A 2 -1.42 -0.16 -30.93
N GLY A 3 -1.05 1.07 -30.58
CA GLY A 3 -0.99 1.51 -29.16
C GLY A 3 -2.36 1.60 -28.47
N GLU A 4 -3.43 1.88 -29.21
CA GLU A 4 -4.80 1.93 -28.66
C GLU A 4 -5.32 0.54 -28.29
N LEU A 5 -4.98 -0.47 -29.10
CA LEU A 5 -5.32 -1.87 -28.82
C LEU A 5 -4.59 -2.39 -27.57
N VAL A 6 -3.33 -1.99 -27.38
CA VAL A 6 -2.56 -2.32 -26.17
C VAL A 6 -3.16 -1.64 -24.94
N LYS A 7 -3.48 -0.34 -25.01
CA LYS A 7 -4.13 0.39 -23.91
C LYS A 7 -5.43 -0.28 -23.49
N ALA A 8 -6.31 -0.57 -24.44
CA ALA A 8 -7.60 -1.22 -24.14
C ALA A 8 -7.42 -2.58 -23.46
N SER A 9 -6.41 -3.36 -23.87
CA SER A 9 -6.09 -4.66 -23.25
C SER A 9 -5.60 -4.50 -21.81
N LEU A 10 -4.73 -3.51 -21.55
CA LEU A 10 -4.24 -3.21 -20.20
C LEU A 10 -5.35 -2.68 -19.28
N ASP A 11 -6.23 -1.82 -19.79
CA ASP A 11 -7.37 -1.29 -19.05
C ASP A 11 -8.33 -2.43 -18.63
N GLN A 12 -8.57 -3.41 -19.52
CA GLN A 12 -9.37 -4.58 -19.17
C GLN A 12 -8.74 -5.42 -18.05
N LEU A 13 -7.41 -5.64 -18.10
CA LEU A 13 -6.70 -6.33 -17.03
C LEU A 13 -6.79 -5.54 -15.72
N TYR A 14 -6.60 -4.22 -15.77
CA TYR A 14 -6.73 -3.35 -14.61
C TYR A 14 -8.12 -3.46 -14.00
N HIS A 15 -9.19 -3.29 -14.78
CA HIS A 15 -10.56 -3.39 -14.26
C HIS A 15 -10.89 -4.78 -13.68
N ARG A 16 -10.26 -5.84 -14.19
CA ARG A 16 -10.46 -7.20 -13.69
C ARG A 16 -9.73 -7.47 -12.37
N TYR A 17 -8.52 -6.95 -12.21
CA TYR A 17 -7.64 -7.32 -11.10
C TYR A 17 -7.42 -6.23 -10.05
N ASN A 18 -7.69 -4.96 -10.37
CA ASN A 18 -7.59 -3.84 -9.43
C ASN A 18 -8.76 -3.84 -8.45
N SER A 19 -8.72 -4.78 -7.51
CA SER A 19 -9.70 -4.94 -6.44
C SER A 19 -8.97 -5.18 -5.12
N ARG A 20 -9.49 -4.58 -4.04
CA ARG A 20 -8.95 -4.78 -2.68
C ARG A 20 -9.03 -6.23 -2.21
N HIS A 21 -9.88 -7.07 -2.83
CA HIS A 21 -9.92 -8.50 -2.53
C HIS A 21 -8.57 -9.19 -2.78
N TRP A 22 -7.81 -8.72 -3.77
CA TRP A 22 -6.51 -9.29 -4.14
C TRP A 22 -5.33 -8.61 -3.44
N VAL A 23 -5.57 -7.67 -2.51
CA VAL A 23 -4.46 -6.92 -1.91
C VAL A 23 -3.61 -7.83 -1.02
N HIS A 24 -4.21 -8.71 -0.20
CA HIS A 24 -3.43 -9.56 0.69
C HIS A 24 -2.63 -10.60 -0.11
N PRO A 25 -1.31 -10.80 0.14
CA PRO A 25 -0.52 -10.31 1.28
C PRO A 25 0.36 -9.07 1.01
N ASP A 26 -0.10 -8.08 0.27
CA ASP A 26 0.66 -6.86 -0.04
C ASP A 26 0.62 -5.83 1.12
N PRO A 27 1.76 -5.17 1.46
CA PRO A 27 1.81 -4.12 2.47
C PRO A 27 0.85 -2.94 2.25
N LEU A 28 0.38 -2.73 1.02
CA LEU A 28 -0.65 -1.76 0.68
C LEU A 28 -1.94 -1.97 1.49
N GLU A 29 -2.18 -3.18 2.02
CA GLU A 29 -3.30 -3.47 2.92
C GLU A 29 -3.32 -2.53 4.14
N TYR A 30 -2.15 -2.16 4.68
CA TYR A 30 -2.05 -1.26 5.82
C TYR A 30 -2.42 0.18 5.48
N LEU A 31 -2.13 0.63 4.25
CA LEU A 31 -2.42 1.99 3.79
C LEU A 31 -3.93 2.24 3.74
N TYR A 32 -4.73 1.20 3.47
CA TYR A 32 -6.18 1.31 3.45
C TYR A 32 -6.81 1.60 4.82
N ASN A 33 -6.07 1.38 5.91
CA ASN A 33 -6.51 1.72 7.26
C ASN A 33 -6.48 3.24 7.53
N TYR A 34 -5.80 4.02 6.68
CA TYR A 34 -5.64 5.46 6.85
C TYR A 34 -6.50 6.21 5.82
N PRO A 35 -7.66 6.77 6.23
CA PRO A 35 -8.49 7.59 5.35
C PRO A 35 -7.84 8.96 5.05
N ASP A 36 -7.11 9.54 6.01
CA ASP A 36 -6.34 10.76 5.81
C ASP A 36 -5.15 10.51 4.87
N LEU A 37 -4.99 11.40 3.89
CA LEU A 37 -3.94 11.25 2.88
C LEU A 37 -2.53 11.37 3.48
N ARG A 38 -2.31 12.22 4.47
CA ARG A 38 -0.97 12.43 5.06
C ARG A 38 -0.54 11.21 5.85
N ASP A 39 -1.47 10.62 6.61
CA ASP A 39 -1.24 9.37 7.31
C ASP A 39 -1.00 8.20 6.34
N ARG A 40 -1.77 8.14 5.25
CA ARG A 40 -1.61 7.11 4.21
C ARG A 40 -0.26 7.21 3.50
N GLU A 41 0.14 8.41 3.07
CA GLU A 41 1.43 8.64 2.42
C GLU A 41 2.59 8.30 3.37
N THR A 42 2.48 8.69 4.65
CA THR A 42 3.46 8.36 5.69
C THR A 42 3.58 6.84 5.86
N ALA A 43 2.45 6.14 5.96
CA ALA A 43 2.43 4.69 6.04
C ALA A 43 3.02 4.04 4.77
N GLY A 44 2.79 4.61 3.59
CA GLY A 44 3.38 4.17 2.31
C GLY A 44 4.90 4.31 2.26
N ILE A 45 5.43 5.44 2.72
CA ILE A 45 6.88 5.66 2.82
C ILE A 45 7.51 4.65 3.80
N ILE A 46 6.87 4.41 4.94
CA ILE A 46 7.34 3.39 5.90
C ILE A 46 7.30 1.99 5.28
N ALA A 47 6.18 1.63 4.64
CA ALA A 47 6.01 0.32 4.04
C ALA A 47 7.04 0.05 2.94
N SER A 48 7.26 1.01 2.04
CA SER A 48 8.27 0.91 0.97
C SER A 48 9.70 0.83 1.53
N SER A 49 10.01 1.60 2.58
CA SER A 49 11.33 1.55 3.26
C SER A 49 11.61 0.20 3.92
N LEU A 50 10.56 -0.54 4.29
CA LEU A 50 10.63 -1.85 4.92
C LEU A 50 10.36 -3.02 3.95
N ALA A 51 10.16 -2.75 2.66
CA ALA A 51 9.79 -3.74 1.64
C ALA A 51 10.97 -4.60 1.17
N TYR A 52 11.73 -5.17 2.11
CA TYR A 52 12.87 -6.04 1.83
C TYR A 52 12.62 -7.47 2.34
N GLY A 53 12.94 -8.46 1.50
CA GLY A 53 12.85 -9.88 1.84
C GLY A 53 11.50 -10.52 1.50
N ARG A 54 11.07 -11.49 2.31
CA ARG A 54 9.84 -12.25 2.09
C ARG A 54 8.61 -11.46 2.54
N VAL A 55 7.52 -11.56 1.77
CA VAL A 55 6.29 -10.80 2.01
C VAL A 55 5.77 -10.89 3.45
N ALA A 56 5.75 -12.08 4.05
CA ALA A 56 5.31 -12.26 5.43
C ALA A 56 6.19 -11.48 6.44
N GLN A 57 7.50 -11.38 6.17
CA GLN A 57 8.42 -10.60 7.01
C GLN A 57 8.21 -9.10 6.79
N ILE A 58 7.96 -8.66 5.55
CA ILE A 58 7.64 -7.27 5.24
C ILE A 58 6.37 -6.87 6.02
N LEU A 59 5.28 -7.64 5.91
CA LEU A 59 4.04 -7.38 6.64
C LEU A 59 4.27 -7.30 8.16
N LYS A 60 5.08 -8.20 8.72
CA LYS A 60 5.45 -8.19 10.14
C LYS A 60 6.21 -6.92 10.53
N SER A 61 7.20 -6.50 9.74
CA SER A 61 7.98 -5.29 10.01
C SER A 61 7.11 -4.04 9.94
N VAL A 62 6.30 -3.92 8.88
CA VAL A 62 5.41 -2.76 8.66
C VAL A 62 4.37 -2.66 9.77
N SER A 63 3.66 -3.75 10.08
CA SER A 63 2.67 -3.76 11.17
C SER A 63 3.29 -3.44 12.53
N SER A 64 4.53 -3.87 12.80
CA SER A 64 5.21 -3.54 14.04
C SER A 64 5.44 -2.04 14.18
N VAL A 65 5.94 -1.37 13.14
CA VAL A 65 6.21 0.07 13.18
C VAL A 65 4.91 0.88 13.24
N LEU A 66 3.94 0.58 12.37
CA LEU A 66 2.68 1.32 12.31
C LEU A 66 1.86 1.21 13.61
N ARG A 67 1.97 0.08 14.31
CA ARG A 67 1.34 -0.11 15.62
C ARG A 67 1.91 0.82 16.69
N GLU A 68 3.22 1.06 16.70
CA GLU A 68 3.86 2.00 17.63
C GLU A 68 3.51 3.46 17.31
N LEU A 69 3.36 3.79 16.02
CA LEU A 69 2.95 5.13 15.58
C LEU A 69 1.46 5.42 15.81
N GLY A 70 0.65 4.38 16.07
CA GLY A 70 -0.75 4.51 16.39
C GLY A 70 -1.65 4.92 15.21
N PRO A 71 -2.82 5.53 15.48
CA PRO A 71 -3.84 5.79 14.46
C PRO A 71 -3.48 6.93 13.50
N SER A 72 -2.52 7.79 13.83
CA SER A 72 -2.07 8.89 12.98
C SER A 72 -0.53 8.94 12.93
N PRO A 73 0.12 8.15 12.04
CA PRO A 73 1.56 8.19 11.83
C PRO A 73 2.10 9.58 11.51
N HIS A 74 1.41 10.36 10.69
CA HIS A 74 1.81 11.73 10.39
C HIS A 74 1.73 12.62 11.64
N GLY A 75 0.67 12.46 12.45
CA GLY A 75 0.51 13.17 13.72
C GLY A 75 1.63 12.85 14.70
N PHE A 76 1.97 11.57 14.86
CA PHE A 76 3.07 11.10 15.71
C PHE A 76 4.42 11.70 15.30
N LEU A 77 4.71 11.76 14.00
CA LEU A 77 6.00 12.28 13.50
C LEU A 77 6.10 13.82 13.58
N LYS A 78 4.99 14.52 13.84
CA LYS A 78 4.93 15.98 13.92
C LYS A 78 4.94 16.54 15.35
N SER A 79 4.76 15.69 16.37
CA SER A 79 4.83 16.06 17.78
C SER A 79 6.27 16.13 18.29
#